data_AF-X7Z9J6-F1
#
_entry.id   AF-X7Z9J6-F1
#
_cell.length_a   1.000
_cell.length_b   1.000
_cell.length_c   1.000
_cell.angle_alpha   90.00
_cell.angle_beta   90.00
_cell.angle_gamma   90.00
#
_symmetry.space_group_name_H-M   'P 1'
#
loop_
_entity.id
_entity.type
_entity.pdbx_description
1 polymer ?
#
loop_
_entity_poly.entity_id
_entity_poly.type
_entity_poly.pdbx_seq_one_letter_code
_entity_poly.pdbx_strand_id
1 'polypeptide(L)'
;MPSEDLVPGDLVLLESGDKVPADLRLVRVTELHVNESALTGESVPVHKDAVALPEATPVADRCNMVYSGTLVTAGHGAGIAVATGAETELVEIHRLVGAAETLMTPLTAKLAWFSRVLTIAILGLAAVTFAGGIAAPPGLPSKPHRRDRPRGRGHPEACRPPSPSRWLSVWPEWPSAAR
;
A
#
# COMPACT_ATOMS: atom_id res chain seq x y z
N MET A 1 -22.52 -23.74 -7.59
CA MET A 1 -23.01 -22.35 -7.66
C MET A 1 -21.83 -21.41 -7.49
N PRO A 2 -21.88 -20.20 -8.06
CA PRO A 2 -20.99 -19.11 -7.67
C PRO A 2 -21.09 -18.83 -6.17
N SER A 3 -19.98 -18.47 -5.51
CA SER A 3 -19.99 -18.18 -4.07
C SER A 3 -20.86 -16.97 -3.69
N GLU A 4 -21.11 -16.08 -4.65
CA GLU A 4 -21.97 -14.89 -4.50
C GLU A 4 -23.47 -15.21 -4.40
N ASP A 5 -23.89 -16.39 -4.87
CA ASP A 5 -25.28 -16.84 -4.82
C ASP A 5 -25.57 -17.66 -3.55
N LEU A 6 -24.57 -17.90 -2.70
CA LEU A 6 -24.71 -18.71 -1.50
C LEU A 6 -25.51 -17.95 -0.44
N VAL A 7 -26.50 -18.63 0.17
CA VAL A 7 -27.31 -18.05 1.25
C VAL A 7 -27.20 -18.89 2.53
N PRO A 8 -27.43 -18.29 3.71
CA PRO A 8 -27.49 -19.05 4.96
C PRO A 8 -28.55 -20.16 4.86
N GLY A 9 -28.17 -21.37 5.28
CA GLY A 9 -28.99 -22.58 5.17
C GLY A 9 -28.55 -23.54 4.04
N ASP A 10 -27.72 -23.09 3.10
CA ASP A 10 -27.22 -23.94 2.03
C ASP A 10 -26.23 -24.99 2.53
N LEU A 11 -26.32 -26.21 1.99
CA LEU A 11 -25.36 -27.28 2.26
C LEU A 11 -24.19 -27.16 1.27
N VAL A 12 -22.99 -26.97 1.83
CA VAL A 12 -21.74 -26.87 1.08
C VAL A 12 -20.89 -28.10 1.35
N LEU A 13 -20.41 -28.72 0.28
CA LEU A 13 -19.40 -29.78 0.32
C LEU A 13 -18.02 -29.14 0.19
N LEU A 14 -17.08 -29.63 0.97
CA LEU A 14 -15.70 -29.18 1.00
C LEU A 14 -14.76 -30.34 0.72
N GLU A 15 -13.80 -30.13 -0.16
CA GLU A 15 -12.72 -31.06 -0.45
C GLU A 15 -11.35 -30.40 -0.29
N SER A 16 -10.31 -31.22 -0.20
CA SER A 16 -8.94 -30.74 -0.10
C SER A 16 -8.57 -29.88 -1.31
N GLY A 17 -8.01 -28.70 -1.04
CA GLY A 17 -7.68 -27.69 -2.04
C GLY A 17 -8.77 -26.64 -2.23
N ASP A 18 -9.96 -26.83 -1.67
CA ASP A 18 -11.05 -25.85 -1.78
C ASP A 18 -10.79 -24.64 -0.90
N LYS A 19 -11.09 -23.47 -1.46
CA LYS A 19 -11.23 -22.24 -0.67
C LYS A 19 -12.66 -22.18 -0.15
N VAL A 20 -12.80 -22.02 1.16
CA VAL A 20 -14.10 -21.99 1.82
C VAL A 20 -14.87 -20.73 1.37
N PRO A 21 -16.09 -20.85 0.83
CA PRO A 21 -16.81 -19.72 0.20
C PRO A 21 -17.57 -18.82 1.19
N ALA A 22 -17.86 -19.33 2.39
CA ALA A 22 -18.70 -18.69 3.40
C ALA A 22 -18.38 -19.28 4.78
N ASP A 23 -18.96 -18.75 5.86
CA ASP A 23 -18.80 -19.36 7.17
C ASP A 23 -19.78 -20.53 7.28
N LEU A 24 -19.25 -21.72 7.56
CA LEU A 24 -19.98 -22.98 7.53
C LEU A 24 -19.94 -23.64 8.90
N ARG A 25 -21.10 -24.11 9.36
CA ARG A 25 -21.22 -25.03 10.50
C ARG A 25 -21.09 -26.46 10.00
N LEU A 26 -20.07 -27.18 10.44
CA LEU A 26 -19.81 -28.54 10.02
C LEU A 26 -20.90 -29.49 10.53
N VAL A 27 -21.42 -30.30 9.61
CA VAL A 27 -22.39 -31.38 9.89
C VAL A 27 -21.80 -32.76 9.62
N ARG A 28 -20.77 -32.84 8.78
CA ARG A 28 -20.03 -34.07 8.51
C ARG A 28 -18.57 -33.74 8.23
N VAL A 29 -17.67 -34.53 8.80
CA VAL A 29 -16.23 -34.33 8.69
C VAL A 29 -15.53 -35.68 8.48
N THR A 30 -14.48 -35.71 7.67
CA THR A 30 -13.57 -36.85 7.52
C THR A 30 -12.15 -36.33 7.32
N GLU A 31 -11.34 -36.41 8.38
CA GLU A 31 -9.94 -35.94 8.42
C GLU A 31 -9.76 -34.49 7.91
N LEU A 32 -10.74 -33.63 8.15
CA LEU A 32 -10.76 -32.28 7.61
C LEU A 32 -9.76 -31.40 8.35
N HIS A 33 -8.79 -30.87 7.60
CA HIS A 33 -7.82 -29.91 8.08
C HIS A 33 -7.94 -28.62 7.27
N VAL A 34 -7.88 -27.49 7.95
CA VAL A 34 -8.08 -26.17 7.34
C VAL A 34 -6.98 -25.23 7.79
N ASN A 35 -6.42 -24.49 6.83
CA ASN A 35 -5.49 -23.42 7.10
C ASN A 35 -6.26 -22.11 7.34
N GLU A 36 -6.20 -21.64 8.58
CA GLU A 36 -6.91 -20.45 9.06
C GLU A 36 -6.03 -19.20 9.12
N SER A 37 -4.89 -19.19 8.41
CA SER A 37 -3.98 -18.05 8.35
C SER A 37 -4.66 -16.75 7.91
N ALA A 38 -5.72 -16.83 7.11
CA ALA A 38 -6.53 -15.68 6.73
C ALA A 38 -7.20 -14.99 7.95
N LEU A 39 -7.52 -15.76 8.99
CA LEU A 39 -8.24 -15.29 10.18
C LEU A 39 -7.29 -15.01 11.35
N THR A 40 -6.34 -15.90 11.61
CA THR A 40 -5.46 -15.86 12.80
C THR A 40 -4.06 -15.36 12.49
N GLY A 41 -3.65 -15.36 11.22
CA GLY A 41 -2.26 -15.11 10.82
C GLY A 41 -1.32 -16.30 11.03
N GLU A 42 -1.82 -17.43 11.54
CA GLU A 42 -1.03 -18.64 11.78
C GLU A 42 -1.24 -19.65 10.64
N SER A 43 -0.16 -20.12 10.04
CA SER A 43 -0.20 -21.05 8.89
C SER A 43 -0.27 -22.54 9.29
N VAL A 44 -0.49 -22.84 10.57
CA VAL A 44 -0.59 -24.22 11.06
C VAL A 44 -2.01 -24.74 10.77
N PRO A 45 -2.17 -25.86 10.03
CA PRO A 45 -3.48 -26.42 9.78
C PRO A 45 -4.19 -26.85 11.08
N VAL A 46 -5.47 -26.50 11.20
CA VAL A 46 -6.31 -26.84 12.34
C VAL A 46 -7.23 -28.00 11.98
N HIS A 47 -7.28 -29.01 12.84
CA HIS A 47 -8.19 -30.14 12.69
C HIS A 47 -9.62 -29.72 13.03
N LYS A 48 -10.58 -30.15 12.21
CA LYS A 48 -12.00 -29.81 12.35
C LYS A 48 -12.86 -31.02 12.73
N ASP A 49 -13.95 -30.79 13.43
CA ASP A 49 -14.86 -31.83 13.91
C ASP A 49 -16.29 -31.32 14.06
N ALA A 50 -17.31 -32.13 13.77
CA ALA A 50 -18.73 -31.74 13.81
C ALA A 50 -19.35 -31.74 15.23
N VAL A 51 -18.52 -31.63 16.27
CA VAL A 51 -18.96 -31.68 17.67
C VAL A 51 -19.77 -30.45 18.09
N ALA A 52 -20.66 -30.62 19.06
CA ALA A 52 -21.30 -29.49 19.73
C ALA A 52 -20.32 -28.83 20.70
N LEU A 53 -20.13 -27.52 20.56
CA LEU A 53 -19.32 -26.71 21.47
C LEU A 53 -20.21 -25.69 22.19
N PRO A 54 -19.83 -25.22 23.39
CA PRO A 54 -20.51 -24.11 24.07
C PRO A 54 -20.56 -22.85 23.18
N GLU A 55 -21.65 -22.09 23.28
CA GLU A 55 -21.79 -20.85 22.50
C GLU A 55 -20.72 -19.81 22.83
N ALA A 56 -20.20 -19.83 24.06
CA ALA A 56 -19.15 -18.94 24.54
C ALA A 56 -17.74 -19.29 24.02
N THR A 57 -17.57 -20.36 23.24
CA THR A 57 -16.27 -20.74 22.68
C THR A 57 -15.76 -19.64 21.72
N PRO A 58 -14.53 -19.14 21.88
CA PRO A 58 -13.93 -18.15 21.00
C PRO A 58 -13.89 -18.61 19.54
N VAL A 59 -14.00 -17.68 18.58
CA VAL A 59 -14.02 -17.98 17.13
C VAL A 59 -12.83 -18.85 16.71
N ALA A 60 -11.63 -18.52 17.20
CA ALA A 60 -10.39 -19.26 16.90
C ALA A 60 -10.39 -20.72 17.40
N ASP A 61 -11.14 -21.02 18.47
CA ASP A 61 -11.16 -22.35 19.10
C ASP A 61 -12.31 -23.23 18.57
N ARG A 62 -13.17 -22.70 17.70
CA ARG A 62 -14.33 -23.43 17.15
C ARG A 62 -13.87 -24.44 16.08
N CYS A 63 -13.62 -25.68 16.49
CA CYS A 63 -13.31 -26.77 15.57
C CYS A 63 -14.50 -27.25 14.73
N ASN A 64 -15.72 -26.88 15.10
CA ASN A 64 -16.96 -27.20 14.37
C ASN A 64 -17.38 -26.18 13.33
N MET A 65 -16.56 -25.14 13.14
CA MET A 65 -16.78 -24.09 12.17
C MET A 65 -15.62 -24.04 11.18
N VAL A 66 -15.95 -23.59 9.97
CA VAL A 66 -15.00 -23.27 8.90
C VAL A 66 -15.34 -21.89 8.38
N TYR A 67 -14.33 -21.07 8.14
CA TYR A 67 -14.54 -19.64 7.87
C TYR A 67 -14.25 -19.29 6.42
N SER A 68 -15.00 -18.33 5.89
CA SER A 68 -14.81 -17.79 4.55
C SER A 68 -13.36 -17.36 4.33
N GLY A 69 -12.82 -17.69 3.16
CA GLY A 69 -11.47 -17.29 2.78
C GLY A 69 -10.35 -18.20 3.29
N THR A 70 -10.65 -19.14 4.19
CA THR A 70 -9.72 -20.19 4.63
C THR A 70 -9.56 -21.28 3.56
N LEU A 71 -8.47 -22.05 3.63
CA LEU A 71 -8.14 -23.09 2.65
C LEU A 71 -8.21 -24.48 3.29
N VAL A 72 -8.97 -25.38 2.69
CA VAL A 72 -8.97 -26.79 3.11
C VAL A 72 -7.67 -27.44 2.66
N THR A 73 -6.86 -27.90 3.61
CA THR A 73 -5.54 -28.49 3.35
C THR A 73 -5.57 -30.00 3.20
N ALA A 74 -6.54 -30.68 3.84
CA ALA A 74 -6.70 -32.12 3.74
C ALA A 74 -8.12 -32.54 4.15
N GLY A 75 -8.51 -33.73 3.72
CA GLY A 75 -9.80 -34.33 4.05
C GLY A 75 -10.97 -33.74 3.28
N HIS A 76 -12.17 -34.08 3.74
CA HIS A 76 -13.43 -33.65 3.12
C HIS A 76 -14.50 -33.49 4.19
N GLY A 77 -15.51 -32.68 3.90
CA GLY A 77 -16.60 -32.43 4.83
C GLY A 77 -17.82 -31.85 4.16
N ALA A 78 -18.88 -31.71 4.96
CA ALA A 78 -20.06 -30.97 4.58
C ALA A 78 -20.44 -30.04 5.74
N GLY A 79 -20.85 -28.83 5.39
CA GLY A 79 -21.29 -27.82 6.34
C GLY A 79 -22.48 -27.03 5.83
N ILE A 80 -23.26 -26.49 6.76
CA ILE A 80 -24.37 -25.60 6.45
C ILE A 80 -23.86 -24.16 6.53
N ALA A 81 -24.14 -23.35 5.52
CA ALA A 81 -23.81 -21.94 5.53
C ALA A 81 -24.56 -21.23 6.67
N VAL A 82 -23.83 -20.56 7.54
CA VAL A 82 -24.40 -19.78 8.66
C VAL A 82 -24.23 -18.28 8.45
N ALA A 83 -23.16 -17.86 7.78
CA ALA A 83 -22.95 -16.47 7.38
C ALA A 83 -22.28 -16.39 6.02
N THR A 84 -22.70 -15.42 5.19
CA THR A 84 -22.27 -15.27 3.79
C THR A 84 -21.92 -13.81 3.50
N GLY A 85 -20.97 -13.59 2.58
CA GLY A 85 -20.59 -12.24 2.15
C GLY A 85 -20.18 -11.33 3.30
N ALA A 86 -20.92 -10.23 3.48
CA ALA A 86 -20.62 -9.18 4.46
C ALA A 86 -20.76 -9.62 5.93
N GLU A 87 -21.51 -10.69 6.21
CA GLU A 87 -21.73 -11.17 7.57
C GLU A 87 -20.69 -12.22 8.00
N THR A 88 -19.72 -12.55 7.14
CA THR A 88 -18.65 -13.50 7.48
C THR A 88 -17.67 -12.89 8.49
N GLU A 89 -17.13 -13.72 9.38
CA GLU A 89 -16.20 -13.33 10.45
C GLU A 89 -14.96 -12.62 9.88
N LEU A 90 -14.45 -13.10 8.74
CA LEU A 90 -13.30 -12.49 8.08
C LEU A 90 -13.61 -11.06 7.60
N VAL A 91 -14.81 -10.83 7.06
CA VAL A 91 -15.23 -9.50 6.64
C VAL A 91 -15.51 -8.59 7.83
N GLU A 92 -16.09 -9.12 8.91
CA GLU A 92 -16.31 -8.35 10.13
C GLU A 92 -14.99 -7.87 10.75
N ILE A 93 -13.95 -8.72 10.79
CA ILE A 93 -12.61 -8.30 11.22
C ILE A 93 -12.06 -7.21 10.30
N HIS A 94 -12.16 -7.38 8.98
CA HIS A 94 -11.74 -6.33 8.05
C HIS A 94 -12.56 -5.05 8.20
N ARG A 95 -13.84 -5.13 8.58
CA ARG A 95 -14.68 -3.95 8.85
C ARG A 95 -14.25 -3.25 10.13
N LEU A 96 -13.92 -3.98 11.19
CA LEU A 96 -13.44 -3.41 12.45
C LEU A 96 -12.05 -2.78 12.28
N VAL A 97 -11.17 -3.42 11.51
CA VAL A 97 -9.85 -2.87 11.15
C VAL A 97 -9.99 -1.68 10.19
N GLY A 98 -10.81 -1.82 9.15
CA GLY A 98 -11.09 -0.77 8.18
C GLY A 98 -11.85 0.41 8.77
N ALA A 99 -12.69 0.21 9.79
CA ALA A 99 -13.30 1.28 10.59
C ALA A 99 -12.23 2.04 11.39
N ALA A 100 -11.18 1.34 11.85
CA ALA A 100 -10.02 1.98 12.45
C ALA A 100 -9.16 2.74 11.41
N GLU A 101 -9.10 2.29 10.15
CA GLU A 101 -8.35 2.96 9.05
C GLU A 101 -9.13 4.05 8.31
N THR A 102 -10.47 4.00 8.27
CA THR A 102 -11.35 5.01 7.63
C THR A 102 -11.45 6.28 8.45
N LEU A 103 -10.98 6.27 9.69
CA LEU A 103 -10.41 7.47 10.27
C LEU A 103 -9.14 7.78 9.47
N MET A 104 -9.28 8.56 8.40
CA MET A 104 -8.17 9.20 7.67
C MET A 104 -7.00 9.36 8.64
N THR A 105 -5.91 8.62 8.39
CA THR A 105 -4.76 8.60 9.30
C THR A 105 -4.50 10.05 9.73
N PRO A 106 -4.56 10.40 11.02
CA PRO A 106 -4.61 11.80 11.47
C PRO A 106 -3.42 12.65 10.99
N LEU A 107 -2.39 11.99 10.44
CA LEU A 107 -1.28 12.56 9.71
C LEU A 107 -1.67 13.16 8.34
N THR A 108 -2.45 12.46 7.51
CA THR A 108 -2.82 12.90 6.15
C THR A 108 -3.75 14.12 6.17
N ALA A 109 -4.68 14.17 7.14
CA ALA A 109 -5.55 15.34 7.35
C ALA A 109 -4.76 16.61 7.71
N LYS A 110 -3.72 16.49 8.56
CA LYS A 110 -2.84 17.62 8.93
C LYS A 110 -2.02 18.11 7.74
N LEU A 111 -1.52 17.21 6.91
CA LEU A 111 -0.78 17.55 5.68
C LEU A 111 -1.68 18.25 4.65
N ALA A 112 -2.94 17.83 4.50
CA ALA A 112 -3.90 18.49 3.61
C ALA A 112 -4.19 19.93 4.05
N TRP A 113 -4.36 20.18 5.35
CA TRP A 113 -4.53 21.54 5.88
C TRP A 113 -3.28 22.40 5.65
N PHE A 114 -2.10 21.86 5.96
CA PHE A 114 -0.83 22.56 5.74
C PHE A 114 -0.62 22.93 4.26
N SER A 115 -0.90 21.99 3.35
CA SER A 115 -0.84 22.19 1.90
C SER A 115 -1.79 23.31 1.44
N ARG A 116 -3.02 23.36 1.98
CA ARG A 116 -4.00 24.40 1.66
C ARG A 116 -3.55 25.78 2.14
N VAL A 117 -3.00 25.88 3.35
CA VAL A 117 -2.45 27.14 3.89
C VAL A 117 -1.29 27.63 3.04
N LEU A 118 -0.35 26.75 2.70
CA LEU A 118 0.79 27.07 1.84
C LEU A 118 0.34 27.57 0.45
N THR A 119 -0.66 26.91 -0.14
CA THR A 119 -1.21 27.29 -1.44
C THR A 119 -1.81 28.70 -1.41
N ILE A 120 -2.61 29.02 -0.40
CA ILE A 120 -3.21 30.35 -0.23
C ILE A 120 -2.13 31.41 -0.01
N ALA A 121 -1.09 31.11 0.80
CA ALA A 121 0.01 32.01 1.05
C ALA A 121 0.80 32.36 -0.23
N ILE A 122 1.13 31.36 -1.05
CA ILE A 122 1.84 31.56 -2.32
C ILE A 122 0.98 32.37 -3.29
N LEU A 123 -0.30 32.04 -3.43
CA LEU A 123 -1.22 32.80 -4.29
C LEU A 123 -1.38 34.25 -3.82
N GLY A 124 -1.45 34.49 -2.52
CA GLY A 124 -1.48 35.84 -1.94
C GLY A 124 -0.22 36.63 -2.27
N LEU A 125 0.96 36.03 -2.07
CA LEU A 125 2.24 36.66 -2.39
C LEU A 125 2.36 36.98 -3.89
N ALA A 126 1.95 36.06 -4.75
CA ALA A 126 1.94 36.25 -6.21
C ALA A 126 0.97 37.36 -6.64
N ALA A 127 -0.22 37.45 -6.04
CA ALA A 127 -1.17 38.53 -6.33
C ALA A 127 -0.61 39.90 -5.92
N VAL A 128 0.06 39.99 -4.76
CA VAL A 128 0.67 41.23 -4.27
C VAL A 128 1.82 41.68 -5.18
N THR A 129 2.73 40.77 -5.55
CA THR A 129 3.85 41.12 -6.45
C THR A 129 3.37 41.49 -7.85
N PHE A 130 2.34 40.81 -8.36
CA PHE A 130 1.72 41.13 -9.64
C PHE A 130 1.02 42.50 -9.61
N ALA A 131 0.24 42.79 -8.58
CA ALA A 131 -0.40 44.09 -8.41
C ALA A 131 0.61 45.23 -8.27
N GLY A 132 1.69 45.03 -7.51
CA GLY A 132 2.79 45.99 -7.39
C GLY A 132 3.53 46.20 -8.71
N GLY A 133 3.70 45.15 -9.52
CA GLY A 133 4.29 45.23 -10.86
C GLY A 133 3.41 45.97 -11.88
N ILE A 134 2.09 45.80 -11.82
CA ILE A 134 1.14 46.55 -12.66
C ILE A 134 1.08 48.02 -12.24
N ALA A 135 1.12 48.30 -10.93
CA ALA A 135 1.10 49.66 -10.41
C ALA A 135 2.43 50.41 -10.61
N ALA A 136 3.52 49.70 -10.91
CA ALA A 136 4.78 50.32 -11.31
C ALA A 136 4.63 50.90 -12.73
N PRO A 137 4.67 52.23 -12.91
CA PRO A 137 4.54 52.82 -14.23
C PRO A 137 5.66 52.32 -15.16
N PRO A 138 5.37 51.97 -16.44
CA PRO A 138 6.40 51.56 -17.39
C PRO A 138 7.29 52.78 -17.72
N GLY A 139 8.35 52.98 -16.95
CA GLY A 139 9.12 54.22 -17.10
C GLY A 139 10.25 54.41 -16.10
N LEU A 140 11.17 53.46 -16.00
CA LEU A 140 12.54 53.77 -15.57
C LEU A 140 13.51 53.27 -16.62
N PRO A 141 14.19 54.17 -17.37
CA PRO A 141 15.22 53.76 -18.32
C PRO A 141 16.34 53.08 -17.53
N SER A 142 16.64 51.83 -17.89
CA SER A 142 17.87 51.17 -17.49
C SER A 142 19.03 52.07 -17.93
N LYS A 143 19.70 52.72 -16.96
CA LYS A 143 20.94 53.43 -17.26
C LYS A 143 21.89 52.42 -17.88
N PRO A 144 22.42 52.66 -19.10
CA PRO A 144 23.44 51.79 -19.64
C PRO A 144 24.64 51.94 -18.73
N HIS A 145 24.99 50.86 -18.02
CA HIS A 145 26.23 50.81 -17.27
C HIS A 145 27.36 50.82 -18.31
N ARG A 146 27.84 52.02 -18.62
CA ARG A 146 28.98 52.28 -19.49
C ARG A 146 30.18 51.65 -18.79
N ARG A 147 30.49 50.40 -19.14
CA ARG A 147 31.76 49.77 -18.80
C ARG A 147 32.82 50.48 -19.64
N ASP A 148 33.48 51.46 -19.03
CA ASP A 148 34.73 51.99 -19.55
C ASP A 148 35.72 50.82 -19.64
N ARG A 149 36.05 50.41 -20.86
CA ARG A 149 37.18 49.52 -21.14
C ARG A 149 38.46 50.34 -21.00
N PRO A 150 39.41 49.98 -20.12
CA PRO A 150 40.79 50.35 -20.37
C PRO A 150 41.32 49.48 -21.52
N ARG A 151 41.86 50.15 -22.54
CA ARG A 151 42.71 49.53 -23.58
C ARG A 151 43.95 48.98 -22.89
N GLY A 152 44.01 47.66 -22.71
CA GLY A 152 45.21 46.92 -22.36
C GLY A 152 45.49 45.89 -23.45
N ARG A 153 46.58 46.09 -24.20
CA ARG A 153 47.11 45.13 -25.17
C ARG A 153 47.63 43.90 -24.42
N GLY A 154 47.28 42.71 -24.90
CA GLY A 154 47.85 41.43 -24.44
C GLY A 154 47.41 40.33 -25.40
N HIS A 155 48.39 39.60 -25.94
CA HIS A 155 48.31 38.64 -27.03
C HIS A 155 47.30 37.47 -26.86
N PRO A 156 46.87 36.84 -27.97
CA PRO A 156 46.14 35.58 -27.92
C PRO A 156 47.14 34.42 -27.81
N GLU A 157 47.36 33.90 -26.60
CA GLU A 157 47.99 32.59 -26.43
C GLU A 157 46.91 31.51 -26.22
N ALA A 158 46.63 30.86 -27.36
CA ALA A 158 46.45 29.43 -27.49
C ALA A 158 45.68 28.68 -26.38
N CYS A 159 44.41 28.45 -26.69
CA CYS A 159 43.70 27.25 -26.30
C CYS A 159 44.47 26.01 -26.81
N ARG A 160 45.16 25.29 -25.92
CA ARG A 160 45.57 23.90 -26.15
C ARG A 160 44.76 23.00 -25.21
N PRO A 161 43.99 22.03 -25.72
CA PRO A 161 43.41 20.99 -24.87
C PRO A 161 44.53 20.09 -24.30
N PRO A 162 44.41 19.61 -23.05
CA PRO A 162 45.36 18.64 -22.49
C PRO A 162 45.27 17.29 -23.21
N SER A 163 46.40 16.60 -23.32
CA SER A 163 46.52 15.31 -24.00
C SER A 163 45.76 14.17 -23.29
N PRO A 164 45.23 13.17 -24.02
CA PRO A 164 44.39 12.10 -23.44
C PRO A 164 45.12 11.15 -22.48
N SER A 165 46.45 11.17 -22.45
CA SER A 165 47.27 10.20 -21.72
C SER A 165 47.36 10.41 -20.20
N ARG A 166 46.74 11.45 -19.65
CA ARG A 166 46.77 11.75 -18.21
C ARG A 166 45.56 11.24 -17.41
N TRP A 167 44.57 10.66 -18.09
CA TRP A 167 43.36 10.11 -17.45
C TRP A 167 43.52 8.67 -16.95
N LEU A 168 44.56 7.96 -17.37
CA LEU A 168 44.77 6.53 -17.05
C LEU A 168 45.58 6.28 -15.76
N SER A 169 46.03 7.32 -15.06
CA SER A 169 46.81 7.18 -13.80
C SER A 169 46.03 7.57 -12.54
N VAL A 170 44.72 7.81 -12.63
CA VAL A 170 43.85 8.25 -11.50
C VAL A 170 42.57 7.42 -11.44
N TRP A 171 42.63 6.13 -11.80
CA TRP A 171 41.52 5.19 -11.55
C TRP A 171 42.03 4.03 -10.70
N PRO A 172 41.50 3.85 -9.48
CA PRO A 172 41.81 2.70 -8.65
C PRO A 172 41.21 1.44 -9.28
N GLU A 173 42.00 0.39 -9.24
CA GLU A 173 41.75 -0.96 -9.74
C GLU A 173 40.39 -1.50 -9.23
N TRP A 174 39.49 -1.85 -10.15
CA TRP A 174 38.30 -2.62 -9.86
C TRP A 174 38.69 -4.11 -9.79
N PRO A 175 38.46 -4.82 -8.67
CA PRO A 175 38.76 -6.24 -8.60
C PRO A 175 37.71 -7.03 -9.36
N SER A 176 38.15 -7.69 -10.42
CA SER A 176 37.45 -8.77 -11.10
C SER A 176 37.21 -9.93 -10.14
N ALA A 177 35.95 -10.21 -9.82
CA ALA A 177 35.53 -11.42 -9.11
C ALA A 177 34.14 -11.90 -9.58
N ALA A 178 34.02 -13.23 -9.66
CA ALA A 178 32.83 -14.06 -9.96
C ALA A 178 32.40 -14.05 -11.44
N ARG A 179 32.60 -15.09 -12.26
CA ARG A 179 32.47 -16.55 -12.04
C ARG A 179 31.10 -16.97 -11.52
#